data_AF-A0A9Q0DBJ8-F1
#
_entry.id   AF-A0A9Q0DBJ8-F1
#
_cell.length_a   1.000
_cell.length_b   1.000
_cell.length_c   1.000
_cell.angle_alpha   90.00
_cell.angle_beta   90.00
_cell.angle_gamma   90.00
#
_symmetry.space_group_name_H-M   'P 1'
#
loop_
_entity.id
_entity.type
_entity.pdbx_description
1 polymer ?
#
loop_
_entity_poly.entity_id
_entity_poly.type
_entity_poly.pdbx_seq_one_letter_code
_entity_poly.pdbx_strand_id
1 'polypeptide(L)'
;MRRRRTRSRGEEPVHEEKNPFMKTRTRSRGEEPIHEEKNPFTKTRTRSRGEEPVHGEKNPFTGTRTRSRGEEPVHEEKNPFTRTRTRSRGEEPVHEDKNPFTRTRTRARGEEPVHEEKNPCTRRRTRSRGEEPVHEEKNPFTRRRTRLRGEEPVLEEKNPFMRRRTRS
;
A
#
# COMPACT_ATOMS: atom_id res chain seq x y z
N MET A 1 -22.78 2.51 -8.57
CA MET A 1 -21.33 2.77 -8.43
C MET A 1 -21.13 4.28 -8.33
N ARG A 2 -20.69 4.80 -7.18
CA ARG A 2 -20.36 6.23 -7.01
C ARG A 2 -18.92 6.49 -7.43
N ARG A 3 -18.68 7.67 -8.01
CA ARG A 3 -17.35 8.11 -8.44
C ARG A 3 -17.09 9.50 -7.89
N ARG A 4 -15.92 9.70 -7.31
CA ARG A 4 -15.47 10.99 -6.77
C ARG A 4 -14.12 11.37 -7.37
N ARG A 5 -13.93 12.66 -7.62
CA ARG A 5 -12.64 13.24 -8.03
C ARG A 5 -12.36 14.50 -7.24
N THR A 6 -11.20 14.58 -6.60
CA THR A 6 -10.73 15.77 -5.88
C THR A 6 -9.40 16.25 -6.46
N ARG A 7 -9.19 17.57 -6.37
CA ARG A 7 -7.94 18.22 -6.78
C ARG A 7 -7.73 19.49 -5.95
N SER A 8 -6.64 19.55 -5.21
CA SER A 8 -6.29 20.67 -4.34
C SER A 8 -4.87 21.20 -4.58
N ARG A 9 -4.59 22.33 -3.94
CA ARG A 9 -3.25 22.86 -3.64
C ARG A 9 -3.33 23.36 -2.18
N GLY A 10 -2.70 22.66 -1.24
CA GLY A 10 -2.90 22.84 0.23
C GLY A 10 -3.54 21.61 0.89
N GLU A 11 -3.87 21.70 2.18
CA GLU A 11 -4.55 20.63 2.94
C GLU A 11 -5.92 20.28 2.35
N GLU A 12 -6.23 18.98 2.22
CA GLU A 12 -7.56 18.50 1.82
C GLU A 12 -8.37 18.01 3.04
N PRO A 13 -9.71 18.14 3.02
CA PRO A 13 -10.54 17.63 4.09
C PRO A 13 -10.70 16.10 4.07
N VAL A 14 -10.92 15.52 5.25
CA VAL A 14 -11.25 14.11 5.46
C VAL A 14 -12.51 13.73 4.67
N HIS A 15 -12.51 12.53 4.09
CA HIS A 15 -13.61 12.04 3.26
C HIS A 15 -14.14 10.70 3.77
N GLU A 16 -15.32 10.72 4.39
CA GLU A 16 -16.11 9.52 4.69
C GLU A 16 -17.25 9.38 3.70
N GLU A 17 -17.46 8.19 3.14
CA GLU A 17 -18.54 7.96 2.20
C GLU A 17 -19.02 6.49 2.20
N LYS A 18 -20.34 6.28 2.26
CA LYS A 18 -21.01 4.97 2.30
C LYS A 18 -21.79 4.71 1.00
N ASN A 19 -21.34 3.74 0.19
CA ASN A 19 -21.90 3.26 -1.07
C ASN A 19 -21.45 1.81 -1.38
N PRO A 20 -22.31 0.95 -1.96
CA PRO A 20 -21.97 -0.45 -2.24
C PRO A 20 -20.73 -0.63 -3.13
N PHE A 21 -20.48 0.33 -4.04
CA PHE A 21 -19.30 0.36 -4.90
C PHE A 21 -18.78 1.79 -5.03
N MET A 22 -17.54 2.00 -4.55
CA MET A 22 -16.87 3.29 -4.54
C MET A 22 -15.70 3.34 -5.52
N LYS A 23 -15.50 4.49 -6.16
CA LYS A 23 -14.22 4.81 -6.81
C LYS A 23 -13.84 6.27 -6.57
N THR A 24 -12.75 6.46 -5.84
CA THR A 24 -12.20 7.78 -5.51
C THR A 24 -10.94 8.05 -6.32
N ARG A 25 -10.70 9.32 -6.64
CA ARG A 25 -9.47 9.77 -7.30
C ARG A 25 -9.06 11.13 -6.77
N THR A 26 -7.90 11.16 -6.13
CA THR A 26 -7.34 12.35 -5.48
C THR A 26 -6.08 12.82 -6.23
N ARG A 27 -5.84 14.13 -6.22
CA ARG A 27 -4.59 14.72 -6.73
C ARG A 27 -4.30 16.03 -6.00
N SER A 28 -3.37 15.99 -5.07
CA SER A 28 -2.94 17.19 -4.33
C SER A 28 -1.57 17.71 -4.78
N ARG A 29 -1.22 18.89 -4.24
CA ARG A 29 0.15 19.41 -4.05
C ARG A 29 0.17 20.03 -2.65
N GLY A 30 0.89 19.43 -1.70
CA GLY A 30 0.76 19.69 -0.25
C GLY A 30 0.47 18.38 0.51
N GLU A 31 0.15 18.48 1.81
CA GLU A 31 -0.31 17.35 2.64
C GLU A 31 -1.62 16.76 2.09
N GLU A 32 -1.74 15.42 2.08
CA GLU A 32 -2.89 14.70 1.53
C GLU A 32 -3.90 14.26 2.61
N PRO A 33 -5.20 14.09 2.24
CA PRO A 33 -6.28 13.84 3.20
C PRO A 33 -6.33 12.39 3.68
N ILE A 34 -6.69 12.19 4.93
CA ILE A 34 -7.04 10.86 5.48
C ILE A 34 -8.30 10.36 4.77
N HIS A 35 -8.22 9.17 4.19
CA HIS A 35 -9.33 8.50 3.53
C HIS A 35 -9.81 7.31 4.37
N GLU A 36 -11.03 7.38 4.90
CA GLU A 36 -11.71 6.26 5.54
C GLU A 36 -12.94 5.86 4.72
N GLU A 37 -12.89 4.67 4.09
CA GLU A 37 -14.00 4.15 3.27
C GLU A 37 -14.59 2.88 3.90
N LYS A 38 -15.92 2.84 4.11
CA LYS A 38 -16.70 1.70 4.66
C LYS A 38 -17.77 1.23 3.66
N ASN A 39 -17.34 0.49 2.64
CA ASN A 39 -18.08 0.04 1.46
C ASN A 39 -17.74 -1.40 1.06
N PRO A 40 -18.69 -2.22 0.57
CA PRO A 40 -18.43 -3.57 0.05
C PRO A 40 -17.24 -3.67 -0.93
N PHE A 41 -17.10 -2.69 -1.82
CA PHE A 41 -16.01 -2.62 -2.79
C PHE A 41 -15.46 -1.20 -2.93
N THR A 42 -14.16 -1.03 -2.72
CA THR A 42 -13.47 0.27 -2.85
C THR A 42 -12.34 0.23 -3.86
N LYS A 43 -12.17 1.34 -4.58
CA LYS A 43 -11.03 1.58 -5.46
C LYS A 43 -10.56 3.02 -5.31
N THR A 44 -9.48 3.20 -4.59
CA THR A 44 -8.82 4.48 -4.35
C THR A 44 -7.68 4.69 -5.35
N ARG A 45 -7.53 5.93 -5.83
CA ARG A 45 -6.39 6.33 -6.64
C ARG A 45 -5.88 7.70 -6.26
N THR A 46 -4.66 7.71 -5.76
CA THR A 46 -4.06 8.89 -5.17
C THR A 46 -2.83 9.33 -5.96
N ARG A 47 -2.54 10.63 -5.98
CA ARG A 47 -1.33 11.19 -6.60
C ARG A 47 -0.94 12.51 -5.92
N SER A 48 0.06 12.43 -5.06
CA SER A 48 0.56 13.57 -4.33
C SER A 48 1.83 14.20 -4.93
N ARG A 49 2.17 15.37 -4.39
CA ARG A 49 3.52 15.94 -4.33
C ARG A 49 3.61 16.69 -2.98
N GLY A 50 4.30 16.13 -1.99
CA GLY A 50 4.22 16.52 -0.57
C GLY A 50 4.15 15.27 0.31
N GLU A 51 3.75 15.42 1.58
CA GLU A 51 3.42 14.30 2.48
C GLU A 51 2.15 13.58 2.00
N GLU A 52 2.11 12.27 2.18
CA GLU A 52 1.04 11.40 1.70
C GLU A 52 0.03 10.98 2.78
N PRO A 53 -1.16 10.50 2.37
CA PRO A 53 -2.29 10.33 3.25
C PRO A 53 -2.24 8.99 3.98
N VAL A 54 -2.83 8.97 5.17
CA VAL A 54 -3.18 7.72 5.83
C VAL A 54 -4.44 7.15 5.19
N HIS A 55 -4.33 5.93 4.66
CA HIS A 55 -5.44 5.19 4.07
C HIS A 55 -5.90 4.10 5.02
N GLY A 56 -7.13 4.23 5.54
CA GLY A 56 -7.80 3.20 6.34
C GLY A 56 -9.03 2.66 5.61
N GLU A 57 -9.01 1.39 5.22
CA GLU A 57 -10.16 0.77 4.53
C GLU A 57 -10.64 -0.48 5.29
N LYS A 58 -11.97 -0.57 5.56
CA LYS A 58 -12.64 -1.68 6.28
C LYS A 58 -13.84 -2.24 5.49
N ASN A 59 -13.54 -3.04 4.48
CA ASN A 59 -14.34 -3.41 3.32
C ASN A 59 -14.04 -4.86 2.87
N PRO A 60 -15.02 -5.62 2.35
CA PRO A 60 -14.82 -6.93 1.72
C PRO A 60 -13.70 -6.97 0.66
N PHE A 61 -13.64 -5.96 -0.21
CA PHE A 61 -12.64 -5.87 -1.28
C PHE A 61 -12.10 -4.46 -1.46
N THR A 62 -10.77 -4.32 -1.40
CA THR A 62 -10.09 -3.03 -1.54
C THR A 62 -9.06 -3.04 -2.66
N GLY A 63 -8.86 -1.87 -3.24
CA GLY A 63 -7.95 -1.67 -4.35
C GLY A 63 -7.33 -0.29 -4.33
N THR A 64 -6.20 -0.17 -3.66
CA THR A 64 -5.45 1.09 -3.51
C THR A 64 -4.40 1.24 -4.61
N ARG A 65 -4.29 2.46 -5.15
CA ARG A 65 -3.20 2.82 -6.05
C ARG A 65 -2.67 4.22 -5.76
N THR A 66 -1.43 4.26 -5.32
CA THR A 66 -0.79 5.48 -4.85
C THR A 66 0.42 5.84 -5.72
N ARG A 67 0.73 7.14 -5.79
CA ARG A 67 1.91 7.66 -6.49
C ARG A 67 2.33 8.99 -5.88
N SER A 68 3.37 8.91 -5.07
CA SER A 68 3.94 10.03 -4.34
C SER A 68 5.15 10.65 -5.02
N ARG A 69 5.52 11.84 -4.51
CA ARG A 69 6.86 12.44 -4.57
C ARG A 69 7.00 13.27 -3.29
N GLY A 70 7.73 12.77 -2.29
CA GLY A 70 7.77 13.29 -0.91
C GLY A 70 7.80 12.13 0.09
N GLU A 71 7.35 12.35 1.32
CA GLU A 71 7.07 11.30 2.30
C GLU A 71 5.83 10.48 1.88
N GLU A 72 5.76 9.23 2.35
CA GLU A 72 4.84 8.22 1.83
C GLU A 72 3.70 7.83 2.80
N PRO A 73 2.65 7.16 2.28
CA PRO A 73 1.40 6.93 2.99
C PRO A 73 1.56 5.75 3.95
N VAL A 74 0.85 5.82 5.07
CA VAL A 74 0.57 4.65 5.90
C VAL A 74 -0.72 4.01 5.39
N HIS A 75 -0.62 2.74 5.00
CA HIS A 75 -1.76 1.93 4.59
C HIS A 75 -2.09 0.91 5.67
N GLU A 76 -3.26 1.05 6.30
CA GLU A 76 -3.82 0.05 7.21
C GLU A 76 -5.11 -0.51 6.61
N GLU A 77 -5.09 -1.80 6.22
CA GLU A 77 -6.23 -2.45 5.58
C GLU A 77 -6.68 -3.70 6.38
N LYS A 78 -7.99 -3.78 6.70
CA LYS A 78 -8.62 -4.88 7.49
C LYS A 78 -9.87 -5.43 6.78
N ASN A 79 -9.61 -6.27 5.78
CA ASN A 79 -10.45 -6.62 4.63
C ASN A 79 -10.20 -8.07 4.17
N PRO A 80 -11.23 -8.85 3.78
CA PRO A 80 -11.09 -10.16 3.16
C PRO A 80 -10.07 -10.22 2.00
N PHE A 81 -10.08 -9.22 1.11
CA PHE A 81 -9.18 -9.17 -0.04
C PHE A 81 -8.62 -7.77 -0.28
N THR A 82 -7.29 -7.65 -0.28
CA THR A 82 -6.60 -6.39 -0.53
C THR A 82 -5.68 -6.43 -1.73
N ARG A 83 -5.63 -5.30 -2.44
CA ARG A 83 -4.68 -5.10 -3.53
C ARG A 83 -4.13 -3.69 -3.53
N THR A 84 -2.89 -3.58 -3.06
CA THR A 84 -2.15 -2.33 -2.99
C THR A 84 -1.16 -2.20 -4.14
N ARG A 85 -1.02 -0.98 -4.66
CA ARG A 85 0.03 -0.64 -5.62
C ARG A 85 0.58 0.75 -5.37
N THR A 86 1.81 0.78 -4.87
CA THR A 86 2.51 2.01 -4.48
C THR A 86 3.63 2.34 -5.47
N ARG A 87 3.89 3.63 -5.66
CA ARG A 87 5.03 4.11 -6.44
C ARG A 87 5.61 5.40 -5.86
N SER A 88 6.76 5.23 -5.22
CA SER A 88 7.46 6.26 -4.45
C SER A 88 8.62 6.93 -5.16
N ARG A 89 8.95 8.12 -4.69
CA ARG A 89 10.26 8.79 -4.79
C ARG A 89 10.43 9.69 -3.56
N GLY A 90 11.26 9.29 -2.59
CA GLY A 90 11.39 9.93 -1.27
C GLY A 90 11.51 8.86 -0.18
N GLU A 91 11.07 9.17 1.03
CA GLU A 91 10.82 8.17 2.08
C GLU A 91 9.64 7.26 1.68
N GLU A 92 9.58 6.06 2.27
CA GLU A 92 8.81 4.93 1.74
C GLU A 92 7.60 4.53 2.61
N PRO A 93 6.66 3.72 2.06
CA PRO A 93 5.35 3.47 2.63
C PRO A 93 5.44 2.41 3.75
N VAL A 94 4.63 2.60 4.78
CA VAL A 94 4.36 1.56 5.76
C VAL A 94 3.05 0.87 5.37
N HIS A 95 3.13 -0.45 5.19
CA HIS A 95 1.99 -1.29 4.87
C HIS A 95 1.73 -2.26 6.01
N GLU A 96 0.57 -2.11 6.67
CA GLU A 96 0.06 -3.07 7.64
C GLU A 96 -1.25 -3.70 7.11
N ASP A 97 -1.19 -4.99 6.80
CA ASP A 97 -2.32 -5.73 6.23
C ASP A 97 -2.72 -6.93 7.13
N LYS A 98 -3.99 -6.97 7.59
CA LYS A 98 -4.58 -8.06 8.40
C LYS A 98 -5.85 -8.63 7.76
N ASN A 99 -5.64 -9.48 6.75
CA ASN A 99 -6.52 -9.84 5.64
C ASN A 99 -6.34 -11.31 5.19
N PRO A 100 -7.40 -12.09 4.92
CA PRO A 100 -7.33 -13.41 4.31
C PRO A 100 -6.41 -13.50 3.07
N PHE A 101 -6.48 -12.51 2.17
CA PHE A 101 -5.69 -12.48 0.94
C PHE A 101 -5.13 -11.08 0.65
N THR A 102 -3.81 -10.98 0.52
CA THR A 102 -3.13 -9.73 0.16
C THR A 102 -2.34 -9.83 -1.13
N ARG A 103 -2.33 -8.72 -1.87
CA ARG A 103 -1.46 -8.56 -3.02
C ARG A 103 -0.84 -7.18 -3.06
N THR A 104 0.41 -7.11 -2.64
CA THR A 104 1.21 -5.90 -2.57
C THR A 104 2.14 -5.76 -3.79
N ARG A 105 2.20 -4.55 -4.37
CA ARG A 105 3.19 -4.21 -5.40
C ARG A 105 3.78 -2.82 -5.17
N THR A 106 5.02 -2.81 -4.71
CA THR A 106 5.77 -1.59 -4.39
C THR A 106 6.83 -1.32 -5.46
N ARG A 107 6.98 -0.06 -5.84
CA ARG A 107 8.12 0.39 -6.65
C ARG A 107 8.63 1.72 -6.16
N ALA A 108 9.84 1.73 -5.67
CA ALA A 108 10.32 2.87 -4.95
C ALA A 108 11.80 3.19 -5.22
N ARG A 109 12.24 4.34 -4.70
CA ARG A 109 13.55 4.97 -4.92
C ARG A 109 13.79 5.95 -3.76
N GLY A 110 14.68 5.62 -2.85
CA GLY A 110 14.93 6.35 -1.60
C GLY A 110 15.24 5.35 -0.47
N GLU A 111 14.89 5.68 0.78
CA GLU A 111 14.78 4.71 1.89
C GLU A 111 13.65 3.71 1.60
N GLU A 112 13.70 2.50 2.15
CA GLU A 112 12.90 1.35 1.67
C GLU A 112 11.60 1.03 2.48
N PRO A 113 10.65 0.23 1.94
CA PRO A 113 9.31 0.05 2.48
C PRO A 113 9.28 -0.94 3.63
N VAL A 114 8.51 -0.62 4.68
CA VAL A 114 8.20 -1.55 5.76
C VAL A 114 6.88 -2.26 5.46
N HIS A 115 6.91 -3.58 5.46
CA HIS A 115 5.72 -4.41 5.27
C HIS A 115 5.52 -5.34 6.46
N GLU A 116 4.37 -5.21 7.13
CA GLU A 116 3.89 -6.16 8.13
C GLU A 116 2.59 -6.81 7.63
N GLU A 117 2.63 -8.13 7.37
CA GLU A 117 1.49 -8.87 6.83
C GLU A 117 1.18 -10.10 7.71
N LYS A 118 -0.06 -10.21 8.22
CA LYS A 118 -0.56 -11.31 9.09
C LYS A 118 -1.83 -11.94 8.53
N ASN A 119 -1.67 -12.86 7.58
CA ASN A 119 -2.62 -13.20 6.52
C ASN A 119 -2.49 -14.68 6.08
N PRO A 120 -3.58 -15.42 5.86
CA PRO A 120 -3.57 -16.76 5.24
C PRO A 120 -2.75 -16.88 3.94
N CYS A 121 -2.83 -15.89 3.05
CA CYS A 121 -2.22 -15.91 1.74
C CYS A 121 -1.69 -14.53 1.30
N THR A 122 -0.39 -14.44 1.01
CA THR A 122 0.22 -13.17 0.56
C THR A 122 0.99 -13.30 -0.74
N ARG A 123 0.94 -12.22 -1.54
CA ARG A 123 1.70 -12.12 -2.79
C ARG A 123 2.33 -10.74 -2.95
N ARG A 124 3.63 -10.66 -2.68
CA ARG A 124 4.40 -9.43 -2.79
C ARG A 124 5.29 -9.35 -4.02
N ARG A 125 5.36 -8.14 -4.60
CA ARG A 125 6.34 -7.78 -5.63
C ARG A 125 6.97 -6.42 -5.31
N THR A 126 8.22 -6.44 -4.90
CA THR A 126 8.98 -5.23 -4.54
C THR A 126 10.04 -4.95 -5.59
N ARG A 127 10.17 -3.68 -5.98
CA ARG A 127 11.30 -3.20 -6.78
C ARG A 127 11.78 -1.86 -6.25
N SER A 128 12.99 -1.85 -5.77
CA SER A 128 13.56 -0.70 -5.07
C SER A 128 15.00 -0.46 -5.52
N ARG A 129 15.53 0.69 -5.12
CA ARG A 129 16.87 1.20 -5.44
C ARG A 129 17.21 2.19 -4.33
N GLY A 130 18.01 1.77 -3.36
CA GLY A 130 18.23 2.47 -2.10
C GLY A 130 18.74 1.52 -1.01
N GLU A 131 18.44 1.83 0.25
CA GLU A 131 18.72 1.02 1.45
C GLU A 131 17.75 -0.16 1.61
N GLU A 132 17.85 -0.98 2.66
CA GLU A 132 17.18 -2.30 2.78
C GLU A 132 15.66 -2.24 3.03
N PRO A 133 14.81 -3.06 2.37
CA PRO A 133 13.41 -3.23 2.76
C PRO A 133 13.30 -4.16 3.98
N VAL A 134 12.41 -3.82 4.90
CA VAL A 134 12.05 -4.68 6.04
C VAL A 134 10.74 -5.38 5.74
N HIS A 135 10.72 -6.71 5.88
CA HIS A 135 9.50 -7.50 5.77
C HIS A 135 9.31 -8.41 6.97
N GLU A 136 8.16 -8.28 7.63
CA GLU A 136 7.66 -9.23 8.62
C GLU A 136 6.39 -9.91 8.09
N GLU A 137 6.43 -11.24 7.95
CA GLU A 137 5.31 -12.02 7.44
C GLU A 137 5.00 -13.24 8.31
N LYS A 138 3.73 -13.38 8.72
CA LYS A 138 3.22 -14.52 9.50
C LYS A 138 1.99 -15.13 8.80
N ASN A 139 2.26 -15.95 7.79
CA ASN A 139 1.32 -16.36 6.75
C ASN A 139 1.53 -17.83 6.32
N PRO A 140 0.50 -18.70 6.30
CA PRO A 140 0.56 -20.05 5.77
C PRO A 140 1.17 -20.15 4.36
N PHE A 141 0.75 -19.27 3.44
CA PHE A 141 1.20 -19.26 2.05
C PHE A 141 1.72 -17.88 1.64
N THR A 142 2.97 -17.82 1.18
CA THR A 142 3.52 -16.57 0.65
C THR A 142 4.28 -16.77 -0.64
N ARG A 143 4.09 -15.82 -1.56
CA ARG A 143 4.88 -15.71 -2.79
C ARG A 143 5.50 -14.33 -2.93
N ARG A 144 6.82 -14.25 -2.80
CA ARG A 144 7.58 -13.01 -2.90
C ARG A 144 8.47 -12.95 -4.14
N ARG A 145 8.52 -11.78 -4.76
CA ARG A 145 9.53 -11.44 -5.77
C ARG A 145 10.10 -10.06 -5.48
N THR A 146 11.40 -10.01 -5.25
CA THR A 146 12.12 -8.79 -4.93
C THR A 146 13.14 -8.51 -6.03
N ARG A 147 13.24 -7.25 -6.45
CA ARG A 147 14.34 -6.79 -7.29
C ARG A 147 14.95 -5.54 -6.68
N LEU A 148 16.16 -5.68 -6.14
CA LEU A 148 16.88 -4.61 -5.46
C LEU A 148 17.98 -4.08 -6.37
N ARG A 149 18.50 -2.91 -6.03
CA ARG A 149 19.78 -2.40 -6.52
C ARG A 149 20.33 -1.55 -5.38
N GLY A 150 21.04 -2.20 -4.47
CA GLY A 150 21.38 -1.74 -3.13
C GLY A 150 21.73 -2.95 -2.27
N GLU A 151 21.63 -2.80 -0.96
CA GLU A 151 21.86 -3.87 0.02
C GLU A 151 20.74 -4.94 0.01
N GLU A 152 20.95 -6.04 0.74
CA GLU A 152 20.00 -7.16 0.78
C GLU A 152 18.81 -6.83 1.70
N PRO A 153 17.66 -7.54 1.63
CA PRO A 153 16.52 -7.21 2.48
C PRO A 153 16.59 -7.91 3.84
N VAL A 154 16.19 -7.23 4.92
CA VAL A 154 15.91 -7.88 6.21
C VAL A 154 14.54 -8.55 6.17
N LEU A 155 14.50 -9.85 6.47
CA LEU A 155 13.30 -10.68 6.33
C LEU A 155 13.08 -11.53 7.59
N GLU A 156 11.95 -11.34 8.26
CA GLU A 156 11.46 -12.26 9.29
C GLU A 156 10.16 -12.93 8.81
N GLU A 157 10.19 -14.25 8.63
CA GLU A 157 9.09 -14.98 7.98
C GLU A 157 8.79 -16.30 8.70
N LYS A 158 7.53 -16.50 9.09
CA LYS A 158 7.05 -17.72 9.75
C LYS A 158 5.95 -18.37 8.93
N ASN A 159 6.36 -19.03 7.85
CA ASN A 159 5.46 -19.45 6.79
C ASN A 159 5.79 -20.88 6.31
N PRO A 160 4.87 -21.87 6.47
CA PRO A 160 5.13 -23.25 6.06
C PRO A 160 5.23 -23.44 4.54
N PHE A 161 4.58 -22.61 3.73
CA PHE A 161 4.60 -22.73 2.27
C PHE A 161 5.11 -21.45 1.59
N MET A 162 6.38 -21.49 1.16
CA MET A 162 7.12 -20.32 0.69
C MET A 162 7.66 -20.44 -0.72
N ARG A 163 7.47 -19.38 -1.51
CA ARG A 163 8.18 -19.21 -2.79
C ARG A 163 8.79 -17.81 -2.92
N ARG A 164 10.12 -17.75 -2.82
CA ARG A 164 10.93 -16.52 -2.94
C ARG A 164 11.69 -16.44 -4.25
N ARG A 165 11.82 -15.23 -4.80
CA ARG A 165 12.78 -14.92 -5.89
C ARG A 165 13.34 -13.53 -5.69
N THR A 166 14.64 -13.44 -5.40
CA THR A 166 15.37 -12.18 -5.29
C THR A 166 16.28 -12.00 -6.50
N ARG A 167 16.46 -10.76 -6.94
CA ARG A 167 17.42 -10.37 -7.97
C ARG A 167 18.01 -9.02 -7.58
N SER A 168 19.33 -8.95 -7.43
CA SER A 168 20.08 -7.69 -7.44
C SER A 168 20.39 -7.28 -8.89
#